data_AF-A0A3D3EYB5-F1
#
_entry.id   AF-A0A3D3EYB5-F1
#
_cell.length_a   1.000
_cell.length_b   1.000
_cell.length_c   1.000
_cell.angle_alpha   90.00
_cell.angle_beta   90.00
_cell.angle_gamma   90.00
#
_symmetry.space_group_name_H-M   'P 1'
#
loop_
_entity.id
_entity.type
_entity.pdbx_description
1 polymer ?
#
loop_
_entity_poly.entity_id
_entity_poly.type
_entity_poly.pdbx_seq_one_letter_code
_entity_poly.pdbx_strand_id
1 'polypeptide(L)' 'MITYNECLKKLVDLGKESGYITFKQINDILPSSPFFLDKVDDIIFDLSQDGIEIIDETEKRITKGGAAIR' A
#
# COMPACT_ATOMS: atom_id res chain seq x y z
N MET A 1 5.31 -10.06 18.11
CA MET A 1 5.55 -10.28 16.68
C MET A 1 4.53 -9.45 15.95
N ILE A 2 4.98 -8.47 15.15
CA ILE A 2 4.03 -7.72 14.33
C ILE A 2 3.50 -8.70 13.29
N THR A 3 2.18 -8.87 13.25
CA THR A 3 1.51 -9.79 12.31
C THR A 3 1.00 -9.01 11.11
N TYR A 4 0.84 -9.69 9.97
CA TYR A 4 0.26 -9.11 8.75
C TYR A 4 -1.01 -8.29 9.00
N ASN A 5 -1.89 -8.81 9.86
CA ASN A 5 -3.14 -8.14 10.21
C ASN A 5 -2.94 -6.82 10.97
N GLU A 6 -1.88 -6.69 11.79
CA GLU A 6 -1.53 -5.41 12.41
C GLU A 6 -0.97 -4.40 11.40
N CYS A 7 -0.09 -4.86 10.49
CA CYS A 7 0.47 -4.00 9.44
C CYS A 7 -0.64 -3.45 8.53
N LEU A 8 -1.51 -4.34 8.03
CA LEU A 8 -2.61 -3.97 7.15
C LEU A 8 -3.57 -3.01 7.84
N LYS A 9 -3.94 -3.29 9.10
CA LYS A 9 -4.85 -2.43 9.85
C LYS A 9 -4.25 -1.03 10.06
N LYS A 10 -2.95 -0.93 10.36
CA LYS A 10 -2.25 0.37 10.45
C LYS A 10 -2.19 1.10 9.11
N LEU A 11 -1.93 0.39 8.02
CA LEU A 11 -1.87 0.98 6.69
C LEU A 11 -3.25 1.49 6.25
N VAL A 12 -4.31 0.71 6.49
CA VAL A 12 -5.68 1.15 6.18
C VAL A 12 -6.06 2.38 7.00
N ASP A 13 -5.71 2.42 8.28
CA ASP A 13 -5.99 3.57 9.16
C ASP A 13 -5.30 4.85 8.67
N LEU A 14 -3.99 4.78 8.42
CA LEU A 14 -3.19 5.90 7.87
C LEU A 14 -3.68 6.35 6.50
N GLY A 15 -4.00 5.39 5.64
CA GLY A 15 -4.51 5.64 4.30
C GLY A 15 -5.90 6.26 4.31
N LYS A 16 -6.76 5.88 5.25
CA LYS A 16 -8.07 6.52 5.43
C LYS A 16 -7.98 7.94 5.96
N GLU A 17 -7.05 8.21 6.87
CA GLU A 17 -6.85 9.56 7.40
C GLU A 17 -6.28 10.52 6.36
N SER A 18 -5.30 10.07 5.57
CA SER A 18 -4.63 10.93 4.57
C SER A 18 -5.28 10.89 3.19
N GLY A 19 -6.06 9.84 2.89
CA GLY A 19 -6.57 9.53 1.54
C GLY A 19 -5.54 8.86 0.63
N TYR A 20 -4.30 8.71 1.08
CA TYR A 20 -3.20 8.09 0.34
C TYR A 20 -2.13 7.53 1.28
N ILE A 21 -1.33 6.59 0.78
CA ILE A 21 -0.19 5.99 1.46
C ILE A 21 1.04 6.02 0.58
N THR A 22 2.22 6.20 1.18
CA THR A 22 3.49 6.09 0.44
C THR A 22 4.11 4.71 0.55
N PHE A 23 4.83 4.28 -0.49
CA PHE A 23 5.67 3.07 -0.41
C PHE A 23 6.66 3.08 0.74
N LYS A 24 7.05 4.27 1.22
CA LYS A 24 7.89 4.41 2.41
C LYS A 24 7.14 4.10 3.69
N GLN A 25 5.89 4.57 3.85
CA GLN A 25 5.06 4.19 4.99
C GLN A 25 4.76 2.70 5.01
N ILE A 26 4.53 2.11 3.82
CA ILE A 26 4.42 0.66 3.64
C ILE A 26 5.70 -0.01 4.17
N ASN A 27 6.88 0.37 3.68
CA ASN A 27 8.16 -0.20 4.12
C ASN A 27 8.53 0.10 5.59
N ASP A 28 7.98 1.15 6.20
CA ASP A 28 8.22 1.47 7.62
C ASP A 28 7.37 0.58 8.54
N ILE A 29 6.14 0.26 8.10
CA ILE A 29 5.20 -0.60 8.82
C ILE A 29 5.46 -2.08 8.56
N LEU A 30 5.88 -2.42 7.34
CA LEU A 30 6.27 -3.76 6.95
C LEU A 30 7.73 -4.02 7.29
N PRO A 31 8.03 -4.97 8.18
CA PRO A 31 9.42 -5.37 8.39
C PRO A 31 9.96 -6.01 7.11
N SER A 32 11.26 -5.82 6.82
CA SER A 32 11.96 -6.39 5.65
C SER A 32 12.13 -7.93 5.71
N SER A 33 11.03 -8.65 5.89
CA SER A 33 10.98 -10.10 5.84
C SER A 33 10.46 -10.54 4.46
N PRO A 34 11.02 -11.61 3.87
CA PRO A 34 10.56 -12.12 2.58
C PRO A 34 9.07 -12.52 2.56
N PHE A 35 8.51 -12.91 3.71
CA PHE A 35 7.07 -13.20 3.84
C PHE A 35 6.18 -11.97 3.58
N PHE A 36 6.67 -10.80 3.98
CA PHE A 36 5.96 -9.54 3.85
C PHE A 36 6.07 -8.95 2.44
N LEU A 37 7.08 -9.36 1.67
CA LEU A 37 7.28 -8.94 0.28
C LEU A 37 6.19 -9.52 -0.64
N ASP A 38 5.83 -10.79 -0.48
CA ASP A 38 4.71 -11.44 -1.20
C ASP A 38 3.36 -10.82 -0.85
N LYS A 39 3.22 -10.40 0.40
CA LYS A 39 2.00 -9.83 0.98
C LYS A 39 1.85 -8.34 0.70
N VAL A 40 2.91 -7.68 0.22
CA VAL A 40 2.91 -6.25 -0.07
C VAL A 40 1.96 -5.94 -1.22
N ASP A 41 1.97 -6.76 -2.27
CA ASP A 41 1.08 -6.60 -3.43
C ASP A 41 -0.39 -6.76 -3.04
N ASP A 42 -0.73 -7.76 -2.21
CA ASP A 42 -2.07 -7.94 -1.63
C ASP A 42 -2.51 -6.68 -0.86
N ILE A 43 -1.65 -6.14 0.01
CA ILE A 43 -1.98 -4.95 0.80
C ILE A 43 -2.22 -3.73 -0.09
N ILE A 44 -1.38 -3.52 -1.11
CA ILE A 44 -1.54 -2.41 -2.05
C ILE A 44 -2.87 -2.54 -2.80
N PHE A 45 -3.26 -3.76 -3.17
CA PHE A 45 -4.53 -4.03 -3.81
C PHE A 45 -5.73 -3.74 -2.89
N ASP A 46 -5.69 -4.23 -1.64
CA ASP A 46 -6.72 -3.96 -0.62
C ASP A 46 -6.86 -2.47 -0.32
N LEU A 47 -5.74 -1.75 -0.15
CA LEU A 47 -5.72 -0.30 0.06
C LEU A 47 -6.37 0.42 -1.13
N SER A 48 -6.03 0.05 -2.36
CA SER A 48 -6.62 0.63 -3.56
C SER A 48 -8.12 0.35 -3.67
N GLN A 49 -8.59 -0.84 -3.25
CA GLN A 49 -10.02 -1.17 -3.17
C GLN A 49 -10.77 -0.35 -2.12
N ASP A 50 -10.13 -0.04 -0.99
CA ASP A 50 -10.72 0.83 0.05
C ASP A 50 -10.71 2.32 -0.35
N GLY A 51 -10.19 2.65 -1.55
CA GLY A 51 -10.13 4.01 -2.09
C GLY A 51 -8.90 4.81 -1.64
N ILE A 52 -7.86 4.12 -1.15
CA ILE A 52 -6.61 4.74 -0.69
C ILE A 52 -5.63 4.74 -1.87
N GLU A 53 -5.13 5.92 -2.24
CA GLU A 53 -4.11 6.04 -3.30
C GLU A 53 -2.73 5.61 -2.78
N ILE A 54 -2.02 4.74 -3.50
CA ILE A 54 -0.63 4.41 -3.19
C ILE A 54 0.28 5.27 -4.07
N ILE A 55 1.16 6.05 -3.43
CA ILE A 55 2.12 6.93 -4.11
C ILE A 55 3.55 6.45 -3.84
N ASP A 56 4.39 6.57 -4.86
CA ASP A 56 5.82 6.28 -4.73
C ASP A 56 6.58 7.57 -4.37
N GLU A 57 7.48 7.51 -3.39
CA GLU A 57 8.29 8.68 -3.00
C GLU A 57 9.28 9.06 -4.14
N THR A 58 9.60 8.10 -5.02
CA THR A 58 10.51 8.31 -6.17
C THR A 58 9.77 8.67 -7.47
N GLU A 59 8.52 8.25 -7.66
CA GLU A 59 7.80 8.48 -8.91
C GLU A 59 6.54 9.33 -8.72
N LYS A 60 6.61 10.54 -9.27
CA LYS A 60 5.46 11.35 -9.68
C LYS A 60 4.36 10.45 -10.25
N ARG A 61 3.22 10.38 -9.56
CA ARG A 61 1.95 9.85 -10.07
C ARG A 61 2.08 8.51 -10.80
N ILE A 62 2.09 7.42 -10.05
CA ILE A 62 1.49 6.17 -10.52
C ILE A 62 -0.04 6.28 -10.49
N THR A 63 -0.58 7.27 -11.21
CA THR A 63 -1.89 7.12 -11.84
C THR A 63 -1.63 6.46 -13.20
N LYS A 64 -1.29 5.16 -13.22
CA LYS A 64 -1.62 4.32 -14.36
C LYS A 64 -3.05 3.87 -14.11
N GLY A 65 -4.06 4.56 -14.64
CA GLY A 65 -4.43 4.38 -16.04
C GLY A 65 -5.06 2.99 -16.13
N GLY A 66 -6.38 2.83 -16.10
CA GLY A 66 -7.28 3.65 -16.90
C GLY A 66 -6.81 3.69 -18.35
N ALA A 67 -6.30 2.59 -18.90
CA ALA A 67 -5.94 2.47 -20.31
C ALA A 67 -6.08 1.02 -20.80
N ALA A 68 -7.30 0.71 -21.25
CA ALA A 68 -7.59 -0.06 -22.46
C ALA A 68 -6.83 -1.39 -22.70
N ILE A 69 -7.54 -2.50 -22.46
CA ILE A 69 -7.69 -3.50 -23.51
C ILE A 69 -9.17 -3.49 -23.93
N ARG A 70 -9.35 -3.48 -25.24
CA ARG A 70 -10.57 -3.22 -25.99
C ARG A 70 -11.41 -4.49 -26.10
#